data_AF-A0A1Z1UZD7-F1
#
_entry.id   AF-A0A1Z1UZD7-F1
#
_cell.length_a   1.000
_cell.length_b   1.000
_cell.length_c   1.000
_cell.angle_alpha   90.00
_cell.angle_beta   90.00
_cell.angle_gamma   90.00
#
_symmetry.space_group_name_H-M   'P 1'
#
loop_
_entity.id
_entity.type
_entity.pdbx_description
1 polymer ?
#
loop_
_entity_poly.entity_id
_entity_poly.type
_entity_poly.pdbx_seq_one_letter_code
_entity_poly.pdbx_strand_id
1 'polypeptide(L)'
;MTTLASGTRRLAASVIAAAAAVTMLAGCSSSSPDTQSTFNLEEVPVYPAYTDQFTVGSGTFTTNLPAGTRAFEMPAADSKALLGVGEKSTLLMSWPGHDLSTISYADFTKSVEGNQKFVDESVKWLLWPIDCMSFDTAQNQDDTIDSTSPLNGQPLAYSRPTDASERIGDRTFNGGGVEARASDTSVVYFFVKLDTKPCSAVMAGGQYARTSPDDPLKDFGYRLFAEGDGTLTMSSQ
;
A
#
# COMPACT_ATOMS: atom_id res chain seq x y z
N MET A 1 -17.44 7.23 -58.80
CA MET A 1 -17.28 6.33 -57.63
C MET A 1 -18.09 6.89 -56.48
N THR A 2 -18.64 5.99 -55.71
CA THR A 2 -19.85 6.06 -54.88
C THR A 2 -19.68 6.85 -53.57
N THR A 3 -20.83 7.35 -53.10
CA THR A 3 -21.14 8.14 -51.90
C THR A 3 -20.99 7.41 -50.55
N LEU A 4 -20.64 8.21 -49.51
CA LEU A 4 -21.03 8.22 -48.08
C LEU A 4 -21.42 6.91 -47.35
N ALA A 5 -20.87 6.71 -46.14
CA ALA A 5 -21.59 7.02 -44.89
C ALA A 5 -20.74 6.81 -43.62
N SER A 6 -20.96 7.69 -42.64
CA SER A 6 -20.38 7.69 -41.30
C SER A 6 -20.98 6.60 -40.40
N GLY A 7 -20.12 5.88 -39.67
CA GLY A 7 -20.52 4.93 -38.63
C GLY A 7 -20.87 5.63 -37.31
N THR A 8 -22.14 5.55 -36.95
CA THR A 8 -22.80 6.05 -35.73
C THR A 8 -22.36 5.33 -34.44
N ARG A 9 -22.20 6.12 -33.38
CA ARG A 9 -22.12 5.71 -31.96
C ARG A 9 -23.33 4.84 -31.57
N ARG A 10 -23.10 3.74 -30.86
CA ARG A 10 -24.12 3.04 -30.08
C ARG A 10 -23.97 3.40 -28.61
N LEU A 11 -24.86 4.26 -28.12
CA LEU A 11 -25.24 4.34 -26.71
C LEU A 11 -26.39 3.35 -26.52
N ALA A 12 -26.15 2.27 -25.77
CA ALA A 12 -27.23 1.44 -25.28
C ALA A 12 -27.65 1.98 -23.90
N ALA A 13 -28.84 2.57 -23.88
CA ALA A 13 -29.55 2.91 -22.66
C ALA A 13 -30.11 1.64 -22.02
N SER A 14 -30.01 1.53 -20.70
CA SER A 14 -30.87 0.62 -19.94
C SER A 14 -31.22 1.24 -18.58
N VAL A 15 -32.44 1.78 -18.57
CA VAL A 15 -33.46 1.68 -17.51
C VAL A 15 -33.01 1.93 -16.06
N ILE A 16 -33.23 3.15 -15.59
CA ILE A 16 -33.47 3.41 -14.16
C ILE A 16 -34.99 3.47 -13.98
N ALA A 17 -35.57 2.45 -13.36
CA ALA A 17 -36.93 2.48 -12.85
C ALA A 17 -36.85 2.54 -11.31
N ALA A 18 -37.46 3.60 -10.78
CA ALA A 18 -37.57 3.91 -9.36
C ALA A 18 -38.49 2.92 -8.62
N ALA A 19 -38.31 2.79 -7.30
CA ALA A 19 -39.27 3.28 -6.31
C ALA A 19 -38.87 2.91 -4.87
N ALA A 20 -39.30 3.79 -3.97
CA ALA A 20 -39.02 3.88 -2.55
C ALA A 20 -39.57 2.73 -1.68
N ALA A 21 -38.97 2.56 -0.50
CA ALA A 21 -39.72 2.42 0.75
C ALA A 21 -38.86 2.87 1.94
N VAL A 22 -39.01 4.14 2.33
CA VAL A 22 -38.65 4.59 3.69
C VAL A 22 -39.79 4.15 4.58
N THR A 23 -39.54 3.24 5.51
CA THR A 23 -40.44 2.96 6.62
C THR A 23 -39.65 3.11 7.90
N MET A 24 -39.83 4.25 8.57
CA MET A 24 -39.55 4.38 9.99
C MET A 24 -40.65 3.62 10.74
N LEU A 25 -40.27 2.73 11.66
CA LEU A 25 -41.13 2.29 12.76
C LEU A 25 -40.22 1.92 13.95
N ALA A 26 -40.39 2.68 15.03
CA ALA A 26 -39.85 2.38 16.34
C ALA A 26 -40.64 1.24 17.01
N GLY A 27 -39.99 0.45 17.87
CA GLY A 27 -40.68 -0.48 18.76
C GLY A 27 -39.77 -1.54 19.40
N CYS A 28 -39.78 -1.60 20.73
CA CYS A 28 -38.96 -2.47 21.56
C CYS A 28 -39.48 -3.92 21.67
N SER A 29 -38.52 -4.84 21.93
CA SER A 29 -38.62 -6.00 22.85
C SER A 29 -38.99 -7.41 22.34
N SER A 30 -38.09 -8.32 22.74
CA SER A 30 -38.26 -9.73 23.18
C SER A 30 -38.12 -10.90 22.17
N SER A 31 -37.08 -11.70 22.48
CA SER A 31 -36.95 -13.18 22.36
C SER A 31 -36.94 -13.88 20.98
N SER A 32 -35.73 -14.36 20.63
CA SER A 32 -35.26 -15.40 19.68
C SER A 32 -36.28 -16.41 19.12
N PRO A 33 -36.08 -16.94 17.88
CA PRO A 33 -34.92 -17.78 17.55
C PRO A 33 -34.32 -17.61 16.13
N ASP A 34 -33.06 -18.05 16.00
CA ASP A 34 -32.40 -18.50 14.76
C ASP A 34 -32.81 -17.82 13.46
N THR A 35 -32.36 -16.57 13.29
CA THR A 35 -32.13 -16.08 11.94
C THR A 35 -30.66 -16.31 11.66
N GLN A 36 -30.37 -17.32 10.83
CA GLN A 36 -29.11 -17.37 10.10
C GLN A 36 -28.88 -15.95 9.56
N SER A 37 -27.90 -15.27 10.13
CA SER A 37 -27.29 -14.13 9.48
C SER A 37 -26.62 -14.72 8.25
N THR A 38 -27.40 -14.89 7.17
CA THR A 38 -26.86 -14.72 5.85
C THR A 38 -26.25 -13.34 5.90
N PHE A 39 -24.94 -13.30 6.21
CA PHE A 39 -24.10 -12.28 5.65
C PHE A 39 -24.53 -12.23 4.20
N ASN A 40 -25.26 -11.17 3.83
CA ASN A 40 -25.08 -10.65 2.51
C ASN A 40 -23.58 -10.38 2.47
N LEU A 41 -22.83 -11.39 2.00
CA LEU A 41 -21.76 -11.14 1.07
C LEU A 41 -22.42 -10.21 0.05
N GLU A 42 -22.39 -8.90 0.34
CA GLU A 42 -22.11 -7.95 -0.72
C GLU A 42 -21.02 -8.64 -1.50
N GLU A 43 -21.39 -9.06 -2.71
CA GLU A 43 -20.55 -9.83 -3.61
C GLU A 43 -19.15 -9.30 -3.40
N VAL A 44 -18.26 -10.13 -2.81
CA VAL A 44 -16.83 -9.84 -2.79
C VAL A 44 -16.58 -9.40 -4.20
N PRO A 45 -16.25 -8.11 -4.41
CA PRO A 45 -16.28 -7.54 -5.72
C PRO A 45 -15.50 -8.51 -6.62
N VAL A 46 -16.17 -9.18 -7.57
CA VAL A 46 -15.47 -9.82 -8.69
C VAL A 46 -15.01 -8.62 -9.55
N TYR A 47 -14.04 -7.90 -9.01
CA TYR A 47 -13.58 -6.56 -9.34
C TYR A 47 -12.08 -6.53 -9.10
N PRO A 48 -11.41 -5.62 -9.79
CA PRO A 48 -10.78 -5.87 -11.07
C PRO A 48 -9.61 -6.86 -10.91
N ALA A 49 -9.12 -7.43 -12.01
CA ALA A 49 -7.80 -8.04 -11.98
C ALA A 49 -6.81 -6.96 -11.54
N TYR A 50 -6.31 -7.06 -10.29
CA TYR A 50 -5.24 -6.21 -9.80
C TYR A 50 -4.14 -6.15 -10.85
N THR A 51 -3.83 -4.96 -11.34
CA THR A 51 -2.92 -4.80 -12.48
C THR A 51 -1.45 -4.78 -12.06
N ASP A 52 -1.19 -4.49 -10.79
CA ASP A 52 0.15 -4.37 -10.26
C ASP A 52 0.49 -5.59 -9.41
N GLN A 53 1.63 -6.20 -9.72
CA GLN A 53 2.14 -7.37 -9.01
C GLN A 53 3.63 -7.18 -8.71
N PHE A 54 4.01 -7.40 -7.46
CA PHE A 54 5.41 -7.36 -7.04
C PHE A 54 5.69 -8.37 -5.91
N THR A 55 6.94 -8.82 -5.83
CA THR A 55 7.38 -9.84 -4.87
C THR A 55 8.34 -9.25 -3.85
N VAL A 56 8.12 -9.58 -2.58
CA VAL A 56 8.95 -9.19 -1.44
C VAL A 56 9.16 -10.41 -0.56
N GLY A 57 10.39 -10.93 -0.52
CA GLY A 57 10.68 -12.20 0.15
C GLY A 57 9.84 -13.34 -0.40
N SER A 58 9.10 -14.01 0.49
CA SER A 58 8.17 -15.10 0.15
C SER A 58 6.74 -14.65 -0.18
N GLY A 59 6.45 -13.35 -0.13
CA GLY A 59 5.13 -12.79 -0.41
C GLY A 59 5.07 -12.14 -1.78
N THR A 60 4.01 -12.45 -2.54
CA THR A 60 3.64 -11.75 -3.77
C THR A 60 2.38 -10.95 -3.50
N PHE A 61 2.50 -9.63 -3.65
CA PHE A 61 1.41 -8.68 -3.49
C PHE A 61 0.81 -8.37 -4.85
N THR A 62 -0.52 -8.36 -4.89
CA THR A 62 -1.29 -7.92 -6.06
C THR A 62 -2.23 -6.82 -5.64
N THR A 63 -2.15 -5.65 -6.25
CA THR A 63 -2.93 -4.45 -5.89
C THR A 63 -3.17 -3.57 -7.12
N ASN A 64 -3.86 -2.43 -6.95
CA ASN A 64 -3.91 -1.36 -7.93
C ASN A 64 -3.16 -0.16 -7.35
N LEU A 65 -1.97 0.09 -7.89
CA LEU A 65 -1.19 1.24 -7.53
C LEU A 65 -1.94 2.52 -7.95
N PRO A 66 -1.94 3.57 -7.11
CA PRO A 66 -2.55 4.84 -7.51
C PRO A 66 -1.93 5.38 -8.80
N ALA A 67 -2.71 6.13 -9.58
CA ALA A 67 -2.22 6.72 -10.82
C ALA A 67 -0.97 7.58 -10.58
N GLY A 68 0.01 7.50 -11.49
CA GLY A 68 1.29 8.23 -11.37
C GLY A 68 2.30 7.59 -10.41
N THR A 69 1.93 6.50 -9.74
CA THR A 69 2.85 5.76 -8.87
C THR A 69 3.51 4.60 -9.58
N ARG A 70 4.65 4.14 -9.04
CA ARG A 70 5.37 2.97 -9.55
C ARG A 70 5.99 2.15 -8.44
N ALA A 71 5.90 0.83 -8.57
CA ALA A 71 6.76 -0.12 -7.86
C ALA A 71 8.07 -0.34 -8.65
N PHE A 72 9.20 -0.12 -8.01
CA PHE A 72 10.53 -0.40 -8.51
C PHE A 72 11.11 -1.59 -7.77
N GLU A 73 11.56 -2.60 -8.51
CA GLU A 73 12.39 -3.66 -7.94
C GLU A 73 13.78 -3.10 -7.65
N MET A 74 14.15 -3.03 -6.37
CA MET A 74 15.47 -2.61 -5.95
C MET A 74 16.45 -3.77 -6.06
N PRO A 75 17.61 -3.57 -6.73
CA PRO A 75 18.68 -4.56 -6.72
C PRO A 75 19.11 -4.95 -5.31
N ALA A 76 19.59 -6.18 -5.12
CA ALA A 76 20.03 -6.68 -3.81
C ALA A 76 21.19 -5.85 -3.22
N ALA A 77 22.06 -5.29 -4.07
CA ALA A 77 23.14 -4.41 -3.62
C ALA A 77 22.60 -3.12 -2.96
N ASP A 78 21.62 -2.48 -3.59
CA ASP A 78 20.99 -1.26 -3.07
C ASP A 78 20.12 -1.57 -1.85
N SER A 79 19.41 -2.70 -1.86
CA SER A 79 18.63 -3.20 -0.72
C SER A 79 19.52 -3.44 0.50
N LYS A 80 20.71 -4.03 0.30
CA LYS A 80 21.68 -4.25 1.38
C LYS A 80 22.24 -2.94 1.91
N ALA A 81 22.53 -1.99 1.03
CA ALA A 81 23.09 -0.70 1.41
C ALA A 81 22.08 0.15 2.19
N LEU A 82 20.80 0.13 1.81
CA LEU A 82 19.77 1.01 2.38
C LEU A 82 19.01 0.38 3.54
N LEU A 83 18.76 -0.93 3.50
CA LEU A 83 17.87 -1.62 4.44
C LEU A 83 18.60 -2.70 5.26
N GLY A 84 19.88 -2.98 4.94
CA GLY A 84 20.63 -4.08 5.56
C GLY A 84 20.20 -5.47 5.10
N VAL A 85 19.34 -5.56 4.07
CA VAL A 85 18.75 -6.82 3.58
C VAL A 85 19.52 -7.33 2.36
N GLY A 86 19.99 -8.58 2.40
CA GLY A 86 20.77 -9.19 1.32
C GLY A 86 19.97 -9.65 0.09
N GLU A 87 18.66 -9.44 0.10
CA GLU A 87 17.71 -9.84 -0.94
C GLU A 87 17.14 -8.61 -1.67
N LYS A 88 16.45 -8.84 -2.78
CA LYS A 88 15.73 -7.76 -3.48
C LYS A 88 14.60 -7.22 -2.61
N SER A 89 14.41 -5.91 -2.67
CA SER A 89 13.30 -5.20 -2.03
C SER A 89 12.47 -4.45 -3.07
N THR A 90 11.32 -3.90 -2.68
CA THR A 90 10.48 -3.09 -3.58
C THR A 90 10.37 -1.66 -3.04
N LEU A 91 10.60 -0.67 -3.89
CA LEU A 91 10.33 0.74 -3.62
C LEU A 91 9.06 1.15 -4.37
N LEU A 92 8.01 1.53 -3.65
CA LEU A 92 6.85 2.20 -4.23
C LEU A 92 7.03 3.72 -4.10
N MET A 93 6.68 4.44 -5.16
CA MET A 93 6.90 5.88 -5.25
C MET A 93 5.70 6.57 -5.88
N SER A 94 5.27 7.68 -5.29
CA SER A 94 4.42 8.68 -5.92
C SER A 94 5.17 10.00 -6.00
N TRP A 95 5.09 10.67 -7.16
CA TRP A 95 5.48 12.07 -7.27
C TRP A 95 4.36 12.83 -7.99
N PRO A 96 3.49 13.54 -7.25
CA PRO A 96 2.36 14.28 -7.81
C PRO A 96 2.74 15.13 -9.02
N GLY A 97 2.00 14.95 -10.12
CA GLY A 97 2.25 15.66 -11.38
C GLY A 97 3.34 15.06 -12.27
N HIS A 98 3.95 13.94 -11.88
CA HIS A 98 4.94 13.20 -12.66
C HIS A 98 4.46 11.77 -12.93
N ASP A 99 4.56 11.33 -14.19
CA ASP A 99 4.27 9.94 -14.55
C ASP A 99 5.53 9.07 -14.41
N LEU A 100 5.50 8.17 -13.43
CA LEU A 100 6.59 7.24 -13.17
C LEU A 100 6.38 5.88 -13.88
N SER A 101 5.24 5.63 -14.52
CA SER A 101 4.86 4.30 -15.02
C SER A 101 5.81 3.72 -16.07
N THR A 102 6.65 4.54 -16.73
CA THR A 102 7.57 4.12 -17.79
C THR A 102 9.06 4.21 -17.45
N ILE A 103 9.46 4.85 -16.33
CA ILE A 103 10.88 5.02 -15.95
C ILE A 103 11.50 3.79 -15.27
N SER A 104 12.71 3.39 -15.64
CA SER A 104 13.43 2.31 -14.95
C SER A 104 13.93 2.75 -13.57
N TYR A 105 14.24 1.80 -12.66
CA TYR A 105 14.83 2.15 -11.35
C TYR A 105 16.15 2.92 -11.49
N ALA A 106 17.00 2.52 -12.44
CA ALA A 106 18.29 3.16 -12.68
C ALA A 106 18.18 4.58 -13.26
N ASP A 107 17.15 4.85 -14.08
CA ASP A 107 16.90 6.19 -14.60
C ASP A 107 16.21 7.07 -13.55
N PHE A 108 15.34 6.47 -12.73
CA PHE A 108 14.70 7.14 -11.61
C PHE A 108 15.73 7.67 -10.62
N THR A 109 16.66 6.84 -10.14
CA THR A 109 17.67 7.26 -9.16
C THR A 109 18.53 8.43 -9.66
N LYS A 110 18.90 8.43 -10.94
CA LYS A 110 19.63 9.55 -11.57
C LYS A 110 18.80 10.83 -11.66
N SER A 111 17.49 10.71 -11.92
CA SER A 111 16.61 11.86 -12.12
C SER A 111 16.28 12.63 -10.84
N VAL A 112 16.44 11.99 -9.68
CA VAL A 112 16.07 12.55 -8.37
C VAL A 112 17.27 12.92 -7.49
N GLU A 113 18.49 12.58 -7.92
CA GLU A 113 19.72 12.92 -7.21
C GLU A 113 19.87 14.44 -7.06
N GLY A 114 20.00 14.91 -5.82
CA GLY A 114 20.13 16.34 -5.51
C GLY A 114 18.87 17.18 -5.75
N ASN A 115 17.71 16.58 -5.99
CA ASN A 115 16.48 17.30 -6.27
C ASN A 115 15.63 17.51 -5.01
N GLN A 116 15.76 18.68 -4.37
CA GLN A 116 15.00 18.99 -3.15
C GLN A 116 13.47 18.97 -3.36
N LYS A 117 13.00 19.46 -4.52
CA LYS A 117 11.57 19.49 -4.83
C LYS A 117 10.97 18.08 -4.83
N PHE A 118 11.72 17.10 -5.33
CA PHE A 118 11.32 15.71 -5.28
C PHE A 118 11.14 15.22 -3.83
N VAL A 119 12.03 15.60 -2.92
CA VAL A 119 11.93 15.25 -1.49
C VAL A 119 10.65 15.80 -0.87
N ASP A 120 10.35 17.05 -1.19
CA ASP A 120 9.26 17.80 -0.56
C ASP A 120 7.88 17.34 -1.06
N GLU A 121 7.79 16.80 -2.28
CA GLU A 121 6.52 16.44 -2.92
C GLU A 121 6.27 14.92 -2.98
N SER A 122 7.31 14.09 -2.96
CA SER A 122 7.15 12.64 -3.14
C SER A 122 6.69 11.91 -1.89
N VAL A 123 5.96 10.83 -2.11
CA VAL A 123 5.64 9.83 -1.09
C VAL A 123 6.34 8.53 -1.44
N LYS A 124 7.07 7.97 -0.47
CA LYS A 124 7.93 6.80 -0.67
C LYS A 124 7.53 5.68 0.27
N TRP A 125 7.53 4.46 -0.23
CA TRP A 125 7.33 3.25 0.53
C TRP A 125 8.38 2.22 0.18
N LEU A 126 9.10 1.74 1.18
CA LEU A 126 10.10 0.68 1.05
C LEU A 126 9.49 -0.60 1.61
N LEU A 127 9.53 -1.70 0.87
CA LEU A 127 9.04 -3.01 1.30
C LEU A 127 10.17 -4.03 1.23
N TRP A 128 10.44 -4.73 2.34
CA TRP A 128 11.51 -5.71 2.42
C TRP A 128 11.19 -6.89 3.35
N PRO A 129 11.79 -8.07 3.11
CA PRO A 129 11.64 -9.20 4.02
C PRO A 129 12.39 -8.95 5.34
N ILE A 130 11.79 -9.41 6.43
CA ILE A 130 12.38 -9.48 7.77
C ILE A 130 12.13 -10.87 8.37
N ASP A 131 12.89 -11.23 9.41
CA ASP A 131 12.61 -12.46 10.15
C ASP A 131 11.47 -12.27 11.17
N CYS A 132 10.91 -13.39 11.64
CA CYS A 132 9.83 -13.34 12.61
C CYS A 132 10.26 -12.80 13.98
N MET A 133 11.55 -12.89 14.34
CA MET A 133 12.05 -12.29 15.58
C MET A 133 12.00 -10.75 15.51
N SER A 134 12.31 -10.18 14.35
CA SER A 134 12.23 -8.75 14.07
C SER A 134 10.79 -8.28 14.07
N PHE A 135 9.86 -9.08 13.52
CA PHE A 135 8.42 -8.82 13.63
C PHE A 135 7.99 -8.80 15.09
N ASP A 136 8.30 -9.86 15.86
CA ASP A 136 7.88 -9.97 17.26
C ASP A 136 8.49 -8.82 18.09
N THR A 137 9.71 -8.38 17.77
CA THR A 137 10.33 -7.21 18.40
C THR A 137 9.58 -5.92 18.09
N ALA A 138 9.17 -5.71 16.83
CA ALA A 138 8.41 -4.54 16.42
C ALA A 138 7.02 -4.49 17.08
N GLN A 139 6.33 -5.64 17.15
CA GLN A 139 5.03 -5.78 17.80
C GLN A 139 5.03 -5.37 19.28
N ASN A 140 6.18 -5.53 19.96
CA ASN A 140 6.32 -5.18 21.36
C ASN A 140 6.72 -3.71 21.60
N GLN A 141 6.72 -2.86 20.56
CA GLN A 141 6.99 -1.43 20.70
C GLN A 141 5.73 -0.68 21.14
N ASP A 142 5.86 0.24 22.09
CA ASP A 142 4.74 0.99 22.69
C ASP A 142 3.91 1.79 21.68
N ASP A 143 4.48 2.16 20.54
CA ASP A 143 3.85 2.96 19.50
C ASP A 143 3.28 2.15 18.33
N THR A 144 3.26 0.82 18.48
CA THR A 144 2.67 -0.10 17.50
C THR A 144 1.28 -0.58 17.93
N ILE A 145 0.46 -0.85 16.93
CA ILE A 145 -0.92 -1.32 17.06
C ILE A 145 -0.98 -2.72 16.46
N ASP A 146 -1.39 -3.67 17.28
CA ASP A 146 -1.61 -5.05 16.89
C ASP A 146 -2.96 -5.23 16.21
N SER A 147 -2.96 -5.98 15.13
CA SER A 147 -4.13 -6.26 14.31
C SER A 147 -3.96 -7.59 13.56
N THR A 148 -4.92 -7.87 12.70
CA THR A 148 -4.91 -9.02 11.78
C THR A 148 -5.14 -8.50 10.37
N SER A 149 -4.30 -8.93 9.42
CA SER A 149 -4.44 -8.60 8.01
C SER A 149 -5.75 -9.17 7.45
N PRO A 150 -6.65 -8.36 6.86
CA PRO A 150 -7.86 -8.87 6.23
C PRO A 150 -7.56 -9.68 4.96
N LEU A 151 -6.36 -9.55 4.39
CA LEU A 151 -5.97 -10.23 3.15
C LEU A 151 -5.81 -11.74 3.32
N ASN A 152 -5.33 -12.16 4.49
CA ASN A 152 -4.89 -13.53 4.72
C ASN A 152 -5.01 -14.00 6.17
N GLY A 153 -5.61 -13.18 7.05
CA GLY A 153 -5.78 -13.52 8.46
C GLY A 153 -4.46 -13.55 9.25
N GLN A 154 -3.36 -13.07 8.69
CA GLN A 154 -2.06 -13.13 9.34
C GLN A 154 -1.87 -12.01 10.38
N PRO A 155 -1.04 -12.22 11.41
CA PRO A 155 -0.68 -11.17 12.35
C PRO A 155 -0.10 -9.94 11.65
N LEU A 156 -0.61 -8.77 12.01
CA LEU A 156 -0.21 -7.46 11.50
C LEU A 156 0.11 -6.56 12.68
N ALA A 157 1.24 -5.85 12.62
CA ALA A 157 1.54 -4.74 13.51
C ALA A 157 1.78 -3.48 12.67
N TYR A 158 1.36 -2.31 13.14
CA TYR A 158 1.62 -1.06 12.43
C TYR A 158 1.73 0.13 13.38
N SER A 159 2.41 1.20 12.95
CA SER A 159 2.44 2.47 13.68
C SER A 159 1.48 3.47 13.04
N ARG A 160 1.10 4.51 13.78
CA ARG A 160 0.53 5.71 13.17
C ARG A 160 1.65 6.56 12.55
N PRO A 161 1.35 7.42 11.56
CA PRO A 161 2.31 8.41 11.10
C PRO A 161 2.78 9.29 12.25
N THR A 162 4.10 9.41 12.42
CA THR A 162 4.75 10.22 13.46
C THR A 162 5.89 11.04 12.86
N ASP A 163 6.34 12.06 13.60
CA ASP A 163 7.52 12.84 13.21
C ASP A 163 8.75 11.94 13.31
N ALA A 164 9.53 11.85 12.23
CA ALA A 164 10.68 10.95 12.22
C ALA A 164 11.74 11.33 13.26
N SER A 165 11.82 12.62 13.60
CA SER A 165 12.74 13.10 14.64
C SER A 165 12.35 12.60 16.04
N GLU A 166 11.09 12.27 16.30
CA GLU A 166 10.66 11.66 17.56
C GLU A 166 11.22 10.24 17.72
N ARG A 167 11.43 9.52 16.60
CA ARG A 167 11.93 8.14 16.60
C ARG A 167 13.44 8.03 16.54
N ILE A 168 14.10 8.83 15.72
CA ILE A 168 15.55 8.69 15.45
C ILE A 168 16.39 9.94 15.77
N GLY A 169 15.75 10.99 16.31
CA GLY A 169 16.34 12.31 16.49
C GLY A 169 16.41 13.10 15.18
N ASP A 170 16.65 14.42 15.29
CA ASP A 170 16.78 15.27 14.10
C ASP A 170 18.13 15.02 13.40
N ARG A 171 18.11 14.09 12.43
CA ARG A 171 19.25 13.69 11.61
C ARG A 171 18.86 13.78 10.14
N THR A 172 19.84 13.94 9.26
CA THR A 172 19.61 13.81 7.83
C THR A 172 19.55 12.33 7.45
N PHE A 173 18.47 11.93 6.78
CA PHE A 173 18.40 10.67 6.08
C PHE A 173 19.31 10.73 4.85
N ASN A 174 20.26 9.79 4.76
CA ASN A 174 21.09 9.60 3.58
C ASN A 174 20.62 8.33 2.86
N GLY A 175 19.97 8.49 1.70
CA GLY A 175 19.55 7.36 0.88
C GLY A 175 19.19 7.79 -0.54
N GLY A 176 19.75 7.11 -1.55
CA GLY A 176 19.39 7.32 -2.95
C GLY A 176 19.63 8.73 -3.52
N GLY A 177 20.64 9.46 -3.02
CA GLY A 177 20.99 10.80 -3.51
C GLY A 177 20.12 11.95 -2.99
N VAL A 178 19.32 11.70 -1.95
CA VAL A 178 18.41 12.67 -1.34
C VAL A 178 18.79 12.90 0.12
N GLU A 179 18.97 14.16 0.50
CA GLU A 179 19.13 14.61 1.89
C GLU A 179 17.79 15.15 2.40
N ALA A 180 17.17 14.44 3.36
CA ALA A 180 15.95 14.90 4.03
C ALA A 180 16.20 14.94 5.54
N ARG A 181 15.87 16.05 6.21
CA ARG A 181 15.94 16.09 7.69
C ARG A 181 14.79 15.30 8.28
N ALA A 182 15.06 14.58 9.36
CA ALA A 182 14.05 13.79 10.05
C ALA A 182 12.88 14.65 10.56
N SER A 183 13.17 15.84 11.09
CA SER A 183 12.15 16.82 11.54
C SER A 183 11.19 17.29 10.45
N ASP A 184 11.62 17.23 9.19
CA ASP A 184 10.83 17.64 8.02
C ASP A 184 10.03 16.48 7.42
N THR A 185 10.12 15.27 8.00
CA THR A 185 9.52 14.06 7.44
C THR A 185 8.60 13.34 8.43
N SER A 186 7.55 12.76 7.89
CA SER A 186 6.71 11.79 8.60
C SER A 186 7.13 10.39 8.20
N VAL A 187 7.09 9.48 9.19
CA VAL A 187 7.37 8.05 9.00
C VAL A 187 6.24 7.20 9.56
N VAL A 188 6.00 6.07 8.90
CA VAL A 188 5.01 5.08 9.30
C VAL A 188 5.49 3.69 8.92
N TYR A 189 5.15 2.67 9.71
CA TYR A 189 5.59 1.30 9.45
C TYR A 189 4.45 0.31 9.56
N PHE A 190 4.47 -0.71 8.71
CA PHE A 190 3.55 -1.84 8.70
C PHE A 190 4.36 -3.13 8.63
N PHE A 191 3.98 -4.12 9.41
CA PHE A 191 4.67 -5.40 9.53
C PHE A 191 3.63 -6.51 9.39
N VAL A 192 3.84 -7.46 8.48
CA VAL A 192 2.96 -8.62 8.34
C VAL A 192 3.77 -9.90 8.54
N LYS A 193 3.33 -10.75 9.47
CA LYS A 193 3.97 -12.03 9.76
C LYS A 193 3.44 -13.09 8.81
N LEU A 194 4.31 -13.67 7.99
CA LEU A 194 3.93 -14.71 7.04
C LEU A 194 4.06 -16.09 7.69
N ASP A 195 3.00 -16.90 7.60
CA ASP A 195 3.00 -18.28 8.13
C ASP A 195 3.69 -19.25 7.15
N THR A 196 4.97 -19.01 6.88
CA THR A 196 5.82 -19.88 6.05
C THR A 196 6.73 -20.76 6.90
N LYS A 197 7.31 -21.78 6.25
CA LYS A 197 8.42 -22.56 6.81
C LYS A 197 9.67 -22.35 5.94
N PRO A 198 10.78 -21.82 6.49
CA PRO A 198 10.90 -21.18 7.80
C PRO A 198 10.01 -19.93 7.94
N CYS A 199 9.73 -19.52 9.18
CA CYS A 199 8.88 -18.34 9.47
C CYS A 199 9.51 -17.08 8.86
N SER A 200 8.72 -16.30 8.11
CA SER A 200 9.15 -15.04 7.51
C SER A 200 8.15 -13.91 7.81
N ALA A 201 8.56 -12.67 7.61
CA ALA A 201 7.70 -11.51 7.72
C ALA A 201 8.08 -10.46 6.66
N VAL A 202 7.19 -9.52 6.39
CA VAL A 202 7.44 -8.39 5.49
C VAL A 202 7.23 -7.10 6.26
N MET A 203 8.17 -6.16 6.08
CA MET A 203 8.08 -4.81 6.60
C MET A 203 7.86 -3.84 5.46
N ALA A 204 6.97 -2.87 5.66
CA ALA A 204 6.75 -1.73 4.80
C ALA A 204 6.99 -0.45 5.61
N GLY A 205 7.90 0.41 5.14
CA GLY A 205 8.20 1.70 5.74
C GLY A 205 7.84 2.84 4.80
N GLY A 206 6.94 3.72 5.23
CA GLY A 206 6.58 4.95 4.53
C GLY A 206 7.42 6.13 5.00
N GLN A 207 7.89 6.96 4.06
CA GLN A 207 8.57 8.23 4.32
C GLN A 207 8.09 9.30 3.34
N TYR A 208 7.71 10.46 3.86
CA TYR A 208 7.35 11.62 3.04
C TYR A 208 7.59 12.92 3.81
N ALA A 209 7.86 14.01 3.09
CA ALA A 209 7.97 15.32 3.71
C ALA A 209 6.63 15.73 4.31
N ARG A 210 6.66 16.47 5.43
CA ARG A 210 5.44 16.98 6.09
C ARG A 210 4.68 17.99 5.23
N THR A 211 5.39 18.63 4.31
CA THR A 211 4.86 19.57 3.32
C THR A 211 4.38 18.87 2.04
N SER A 212 4.53 17.54 1.93
CA SER A 212 4.05 16.81 0.76
C SER A 212 2.54 17.01 0.62
N PRO A 213 2.05 17.26 -0.61
CA PRO A 213 0.62 17.38 -0.86
C PRO A 213 -0.09 16.08 -0.46
N ASP A 214 -1.38 16.15 -0.16
CA ASP A 214 -2.16 14.94 0.11
C ASP A 214 -2.17 14.04 -1.13
N ASP A 215 -1.60 12.86 -0.95
CA ASP A 215 -1.29 11.91 -2.02
C ASP A 215 -1.84 10.53 -1.64
N PRO A 216 -2.50 9.82 -2.57
CA PRO A 216 -3.11 8.52 -2.28
C PRO A 216 -2.13 7.46 -1.75
N LEU A 217 -0.83 7.60 -2.01
CA LEU A 217 0.17 6.67 -1.51
C LEU A 217 0.47 6.87 -0.03
N LYS A 218 0.13 8.02 0.60
CA LYS A 218 0.33 8.21 2.06
C LYS A 218 -0.39 7.14 2.88
N ASP A 219 -1.60 6.78 2.45
CA ASP A 219 -2.43 5.78 3.11
C ASP A 219 -2.22 4.36 2.55
N PHE A 220 -1.28 4.16 1.62
CA PHE A 220 -1.14 2.89 0.91
C PHE A 220 -0.85 1.71 1.84
N GLY A 221 0.08 1.84 2.79
CA GLY A 221 0.35 0.75 3.73
C GLY A 221 -0.88 0.40 4.57
N TYR A 222 -1.65 1.40 4.99
CA TYR A 222 -2.89 1.17 5.72
C TYR A 222 -3.94 0.48 4.84
N ARG A 223 -4.16 0.97 3.62
CA ARG A 223 -5.10 0.35 2.67
C ARG A 223 -4.70 -1.08 2.32
N LEU A 224 -3.42 -1.30 2.01
CA LEU A 224 -2.91 -2.61 1.61
C LEU A 224 -2.96 -3.61 2.76
N PHE A 225 -2.45 -3.26 3.94
CA PHE A 225 -2.27 -4.22 5.03
C PHE A 225 -3.44 -4.26 6.00
N ALA A 226 -4.17 -3.17 6.23
CA ALA A 226 -5.23 -3.07 7.24
C ALA A 226 -6.65 -3.04 6.66
N GLU A 227 -6.88 -2.39 5.51
CA GLU A 227 -8.21 -2.35 4.88
C GLU A 227 -8.41 -3.42 3.80
N GLY A 228 -7.32 -4.00 3.29
CA GLY A 228 -7.36 -5.11 2.35
C GLY A 228 -7.50 -4.71 0.87
N ASP A 229 -6.98 -3.55 0.47
CA ASP A 229 -6.95 -3.04 -0.92
C ASP A 229 -5.88 -3.76 -1.78
N GLY A 230 -5.88 -5.09 -1.74
CA GLY A 230 -4.92 -5.96 -2.41
C GLY A 230 -5.18 -7.43 -2.16
N THR A 231 -4.24 -8.28 -2.56
CA THR A 231 -4.14 -9.69 -2.15
C THR A 231 -2.68 -10.05 -1.93
N LEU A 232 -2.45 -10.90 -0.94
CA LEU A 232 -1.13 -11.45 -0.65
C LEU A 232 -1.16 -12.96 -0.94
N THR A 233 -0.39 -13.37 -1.93
CA THR A 233 -0.15 -14.78 -2.24
C THR A 233 1.23 -15.18 -1.78
N MET A 234 1.34 -16.41 -1.29
CA MET A 234 2.59 -16.94 -0.75
C MET A 234 3.29 -17.77 -1.82
N SER A 235 4.59 -17.54 -1.99
CA SER A 235 5.43 -18.44 -2.79
C SER A 235 5.37 -19.82 -2.16
N SER A 236 4.77 -20.79 -2.84
CA SER A 236 4.79 -22.19 -2.38
C SER A 236 6.23 -22.68 -2.37
N GLN A 237 6.75 -23.03 -1.19
CA GLN A 237 7.96 -23.83 -1.06
C GLN A 237 7.59 -25.31 -1.01
#